data_AF-A0A7C6NP22-F1
#
_entry.id   AF-A0A7C6NP22-F1
#
_cell.length_a   1.000
_cell.length_b   1.000
_cell.length_c   1.000
_cell.angle_alpha   90.00
_cell.angle_beta   90.00
_cell.angle_gamma   90.00
#
_symmetry.space_group_name_H-M   'P 1'
#
loop_
_entity.id
_entity.type
_entity.pdbx_description
1 polymer ?
#
loop_
_entity_poly.entity_id
_entity_poly.type
_entity_poly.pdbx_seq_one_letter_code
_entity_poly.pdbx_strand_id
1 'polypeptide(L)'
;MKRIDAFMLIIVILAAATACDTKFDYHLSRSIFIPDQDNPGLPIYSEKGYNSFGVYWGLKPFTSQSNEESSQVIVWGDSCHINFYGLADSSTRMVATRTSDSDIHQAGLFYYGETGYAAHTLTFTIPDFKPNAFGDLLSLNNKKYNLKEDKCVVSLMAGSDSLHVEILEGEFYIKKAQNLYVDNVLTRVVLSGTFSFKALLNDMPTSFLNGRFDMGYGDENFFLLQKKTP
;
A
#
# COMPACT_ATOMS: atom_id res chain seq x y z
N MET A 1 55.18 -5.00 36.43
CA MET A 1 54.11 -5.97 36.15
C MET A 1 52.69 -5.37 36.14
N LYS A 2 52.35 -4.35 36.94
CA LYS A 2 50.98 -3.73 36.96
C LYS A 2 50.50 -3.01 35.68
N ARG A 3 51.38 -2.69 34.72
CA ARG A 3 51.02 -1.96 33.49
C ARG A 3 50.46 -2.85 32.37
N ILE A 4 50.80 -4.14 32.38
CA ILE A 4 50.33 -5.11 31.37
C ILE A 4 48.88 -5.53 31.66
N ASP A 5 48.52 -5.64 32.94
CA ASP A 5 47.16 -5.98 33.38
C ASP A 5 46.14 -4.89 33.01
N ALA A 6 46.52 -3.61 33.13
CA ALA A 6 45.67 -2.49 32.72
C ALA A 6 45.46 -2.46 31.19
N PHE A 7 46.49 -2.84 30.42
CA PHE A 7 46.41 -2.85 28.96
C PHE A 7 45.51 -3.99 28.45
N MET A 8 45.61 -5.18 29.05
CA MET A 8 44.71 -6.30 28.74
C MET A 8 43.26 -6.02 29.13
N LEU A 9 43.02 -5.34 30.26
CA LEU A 9 41.66 -4.94 30.65
C LEU A 9 41.03 -3.96 29.63
N ILE A 10 41.82 -3.01 29.11
CA ILE A 10 41.35 -2.04 28.11
C ILE A 10 41.02 -2.74 26.77
N ILE A 11 41.82 -3.73 26.36
CA ILE A 11 41.57 -4.52 25.13
C ILE A 11 40.29 -5.34 25.28
N VAL A 12 40.04 -5.95 26.45
CA VAL A 12 38.81 -6.70 26.71
C VAL A 12 37.58 -5.78 26.72
N ILE A 13 37.69 -4.56 27.28
CA ILE A 13 36.61 -3.57 27.27
C ILE A 13 36.35 -3.07 25.84
N LEU A 14 37.38 -2.80 25.04
CA LEU A 14 37.20 -2.41 23.63
C LEU A 14 36.56 -3.53 22.81
N ALA A 15 36.98 -4.78 23.01
CA ALA A 15 36.41 -5.94 22.31
C ALA A 15 34.93 -6.16 22.70
N ALA A 16 34.58 -5.97 23.98
CA ALA A 16 33.20 -6.03 24.44
C ALA A 16 32.35 -4.87 23.91
N ALA A 17 32.92 -3.67 23.76
CA ALA A 17 32.23 -2.51 23.19
C ALA A 17 31.96 -2.66 21.69
N THR A 18 32.79 -3.39 20.95
CA THR A 18 32.55 -3.73 19.53
C THR A 18 31.66 -4.95 19.32
N ALA A 19 31.43 -5.77 20.35
CA ALA A 19 30.60 -6.98 20.27
C ALA A 19 29.09 -6.71 20.37
N CYS A 20 28.70 -5.45 20.57
CA CYS A 20 27.30 -5.02 20.57
C CYS A 20 26.93 -4.36 19.24
N ASP A 21 27.16 -5.06 18.13
CA ASP A 21 26.41 -4.80 16.89
C ASP A 21 25.69 -6.08 16.49
N THR A 22 24.67 -6.42 17.28
CA THR A 22 23.69 -7.43 16.89
C THR A 22 22.50 -6.75 16.27
N LYS A 23 22.72 -6.04 15.15
CA LYS A 23 21.69 -5.91 14.14
C LYS A 23 21.48 -7.30 13.53
N PHE A 24 20.76 -8.15 14.24
CA PHE A 24 20.09 -9.27 13.62
C PHE A 24 19.09 -8.68 12.62
N ASP A 25 19.53 -8.52 11.38
CA ASP A 25 18.65 -8.27 10.25
C ASP A 25 17.75 -9.50 10.10
N TYR A 26 16.57 -9.44 10.73
CA TYR A 26 15.46 -10.32 10.38
C TYR A 26 15.03 -9.99 8.95
N HIS A 27 15.74 -10.54 7.96
CA HIS A 27 15.39 -10.45 6.54
C HIS A 27 14.09 -11.20 6.18
N LEU A 28 13.41 -11.82 7.15
CA LEU A 28 12.07 -12.41 7.01
C LEU A 28 10.97 -11.40 6.66
N SER A 29 11.24 -10.10 6.74
CA SER A 29 10.27 -9.04 6.41
C SER A 29 10.35 -8.54 4.97
N ARG A 30 11.37 -8.92 4.18
CA ARG A 30 11.46 -8.51 2.77
C ARG A 30 10.70 -9.51 1.89
N SER A 31 9.47 -9.17 1.53
CA SER A 31 8.76 -9.86 0.47
C SER A 31 9.45 -9.64 -0.87
N ILE A 32 9.87 -10.68 -1.57
CA ILE A 32 10.25 -10.55 -2.97
C ILE A 32 8.95 -10.51 -3.80
N PHE A 33 8.85 -9.52 -4.67
CA PHE A 33 7.77 -9.43 -5.66
C PHE A 33 8.11 -10.30 -6.84
N ILE A 34 7.15 -11.11 -7.27
CA ILE A 34 7.28 -11.80 -8.54
C ILE A 34 6.58 -10.92 -9.57
N PRO A 35 7.32 -10.35 -10.54
CA PRO A 35 6.75 -9.46 -11.53
C PRO A 35 5.81 -10.22 -12.45
N ASP A 36 4.71 -9.57 -12.83
CA ASP A 36 3.86 -10.02 -13.91
C ASP A 36 4.62 -9.88 -15.25
N GLN A 37 4.72 -10.98 -16.00
CA GLN A 37 5.41 -11.02 -17.29
C GLN A 37 4.66 -10.21 -18.36
N ASP A 38 3.33 -10.18 -18.26
CA ASP A 38 2.47 -9.47 -19.21
C ASP A 38 2.29 -7.99 -18.82
N ASN A 39 2.50 -7.66 -17.54
CA ASN A 39 2.40 -6.30 -17.00
C ASN A 39 3.65 -5.89 -16.19
N PRO A 40 4.74 -5.46 -16.85
CA PRO A 40 6.00 -5.13 -16.20
C PRO A 40 5.85 -4.12 -15.05
N GLY A 41 6.34 -4.48 -13.87
CA GLY A 41 6.28 -3.64 -12.67
C GLY A 41 5.05 -3.84 -11.80
N LEU A 42 4.05 -4.62 -12.24
CA LEU A 42 2.97 -5.10 -11.37
C LEU A 42 3.32 -6.47 -10.76
N PRO A 43 2.84 -6.79 -9.55
CA PRO A 43 3.05 -8.10 -8.96
C PRO A 43 2.01 -9.10 -9.46
N ILE A 44 2.45 -10.32 -9.79
CA ILE A 44 1.54 -11.46 -9.96
C ILE A 44 1.25 -12.15 -8.61
N TYR A 45 2.24 -12.19 -7.72
CA TYR A 45 2.18 -12.64 -6.32
C TYR A 45 3.41 -12.15 -5.54
N SER A 46 3.42 -12.34 -4.22
CA SER A 46 4.56 -12.00 -3.35
C SER A 46 4.99 -13.20 -2.49
N GLU A 47 6.25 -13.22 -2.06
CA GLU A 47 6.75 -14.29 -1.16
C GLU A 47 6.09 -14.30 0.22
N LYS A 48 5.46 -13.19 0.64
CA LYS A 48 4.57 -13.15 1.81
C LYS A 48 3.21 -13.81 1.56
N GLY A 49 2.99 -14.38 0.37
CA GLY A 49 1.75 -15.03 -0.03
C GLY A 49 0.68 -14.01 -0.40
N TYR A 50 -0.43 -14.05 0.33
CA TYR A 50 -1.63 -13.24 0.08
C TYR A 50 -1.47 -11.81 0.63
N ASN A 51 -0.52 -11.05 0.12
CA ASN A 51 -0.34 -9.64 0.47
C ASN A 51 0.26 -8.86 -0.70
N SER A 52 -0.38 -8.95 -1.87
CA SER A 52 0.08 -8.30 -3.09
C SER A 52 -1.05 -7.57 -3.80
N PHE A 53 -0.85 -6.29 -4.10
CA PHE A 53 -1.65 -5.59 -5.11
C PHE A 53 -0.73 -4.80 -6.03
N GLY A 54 -1.23 -4.55 -7.23
CA GLY A 54 -0.66 -3.55 -8.10
C GLY A 54 -1.65 -3.08 -9.15
N VAL A 55 -1.44 -1.85 -9.60
CA VAL A 55 -2.19 -1.21 -10.68
C VAL A 55 -1.31 -0.18 -11.37
N TYR A 56 -1.53 0.08 -12.65
CA TYR A 56 -0.94 1.24 -13.31
C TYR A 56 -1.78 2.47 -13.03
N TRP A 57 -1.22 3.45 -12.34
CA TRP A 57 -1.78 4.79 -12.20
C TRP A 57 -1.09 5.72 -13.20
N GLY A 58 -1.80 6.14 -14.24
CA GLY A 58 -1.25 7.04 -15.28
C GLY A 58 -0.01 6.46 -15.97
N LEU A 59 0.00 5.14 -16.22
CA LEU A 59 1.11 4.34 -16.78
C LEU A 59 2.27 4.05 -15.82
N LYS A 60 2.19 4.49 -14.56
CA LYS A 60 3.21 4.22 -13.54
C LYS A 60 2.72 3.17 -12.54
N PRO A 61 3.57 2.23 -12.10
CA PRO A 61 3.18 1.26 -11.09
C PRO A 61 2.80 1.93 -9.76
N PHE A 62 1.66 1.53 -9.22
CA PHE A 62 1.26 1.75 -7.84
C PHE A 62 1.07 0.37 -7.20
N THR A 63 1.96 0.00 -6.28
CA THR A 63 2.08 -1.40 -5.82
C THR A 63 2.35 -1.48 -4.32
N SER A 64 1.89 -2.57 -3.70
CA SER A 64 2.30 -2.92 -2.33
C SER A 64 3.81 -3.12 -2.29
N GLN A 65 4.48 -2.63 -1.25
CA GLN A 65 5.92 -2.82 -1.03
C GLN A 65 6.19 -3.69 0.20
N SER A 66 7.38 -4.30 0.24
CA SER A 66 7.71 -5.37 1.19
C SER A 66 7.75 -4.95 2.66
N ASN A 67 7.99 -3.66 2.92
CA ASN A 67 8.27 -3.13 4.25
C ASN A 67 7.12 -2.26 4.81
N GLU A 68 5.93 -2.29 4.19
CA GLU A 68 4.87 -1.32 4.47
C GLU A 68 3.61 -1.95 5.10
N GLU A 69 2.73 -1.06 5.59
CA GLU A 69 1.48 -1.41 6.26
C GLU A 69 0.67 -2.41 5.44
N SER A 70 0.18 -3.45 6.11
CA SER A 70 -0.69 -4.44 5.49
C SER A 70 -1.98 -3.77 5.03
N SER A 71 -2.47 -4.15 3.84
CA SER A 71 -3.84 -3.86 3.41
C SER A 71 -4.84 -4.23 4.50
N GLN A 72 -5.83 -3.38 4.73
CA GLN A 72 -6.77 -3.48 5.85
C GLN A 72 -8.20 -3.59 5.35
N VAL A 73 -9.03 -4.24 6.15
CA VAL A 73 -10.48 -4.08 6.08
C VAL A 73 -10.92 -3.30 7.31
N ILE A 74 -11.63 -2.21 7.08
CA ILE A 74 -12.21 -1.38 8.14
C ILE A 74 -13.72 -1.38 7.97
N VAL A 75 -14.45 -1.81 8.98
CA VAL A 75 -15.90 -1.73 9.04
C VAL A 75 -16.27 -0.52 9.87
N TRP A 76 -16.96 0.44 9.25
CA TRP A 76 -17.36 1.67 9.90
C TRP A 76 -18.80 2.02 9.53
N GLY A 77 -19.66 2.24 10.54
CA GLY A 77 -21.09 2.42 10.32
C GLY A 77 -21.71 1.19 9.66
N ASP A 78 -22.26 1.37 8.46
CA ASP A 78 -22.88 0.32 7.65
C ASP A 78 -22.10 0.06 6.34
N SER A 79 -20.82 0.43 6.31
CA SER A 79 -19.94 0.20 5.16
C SER A 79 -18.68 -0.57 5.52
N CYS A 80 -18.19 -1.33 4.54
CA CYS A 80 -16.93 -2.04 4.58
C CYS A 80 -15.94 -1.35 3.65
N HIS A 81 -14.80 -0.94 4.19
CA HIS A 81 -13.73 -0.25 3.46
C HIS A 81 -12.57 -1.22 3.26
N ILE A 82 -12.26 -1.55 2.01
CA ILE A 82 -11.11 -2.38 1.64
C ILE A 82 -9.98 -1.45 1.22
N ASN A 83 -8.93 -1.37 2.04
CA ASN A 83 -7.79 -0.48 1.85
C ASN A 83 -6.61 -1.23 1.24
N PHE A 84 -6.07 -0.69 0.15
CA PHE A 84 -4.83 -1.12 -0.47
C PHE A 84 -3.75 -0.06 -0.25
N TYR A 85 -2.72 -0.39 0.54
CA TYR A 85 -1.59 0.51 0.85
C TYR A 85 -0.39 0.18 0.00
N GLY A 86 0.14 1.17 -0.73
CA GLY A 86 1.41 0.98 -1.41
C GLY A 86 2.04 2.27 -1.89
N LEU A 87 3.06 2.10 -2.73
CA LEU A 87 3.88 3.19 -3.24
C LEU A 87 3.56 3.47 -4.70
N ALA A 88 3.33 4.74 -5.00
CA ALA A 88 3.29 5.27 -6.36
C ALA A 88 4.48 6.22 -6.57
N ASP A 89 4.99 6.28 -7.79
CA ASP A 89 6.04 7.24 -8.15
C ASP A 89 5.54 8.68 -7.91
N SER A 90 6.21 9.40 -7.01
CA SER A 90 5.96 10.82 -6.82
C SER A 90 6.61 11.57 -7.98
N SER A 91 5.83 11.82 -9.03
CA SER A 91 6.29 12.63 -10.16
C SER A 91 6.77 14.00 -9.64
N THR A 92 8.04 14.28 -9.90
CA THR A 92 8.79 15.54 -9.78
C THR A 92 7.91 16.79 -9.65
N ARG A 93 7.99 17.50 -8.51
CA ARG A 93 7.39 18.84 -8.38
C ARG A 93 8.09 19.78 -9.36
N MET A 94 7.37 20.30 -10.35
CA MET A 94 7.85 21.42 -11.17
C MET A 94 7.78 22.70 -10.34
N VAL A 95 8.93 23.18 -9.85
CA VAL A 95 9.02 24.49 -9.19
C VAL A 95 9.52 25.49 -10.22
N ALA A 96 8.64 26.40 -10.66
CA ALA A 96 9.06 27.56 -11.43
C ALA A 96 9.64 28.60 -10.47
N THR A 97 10.97 28.70 -10.38
CA THR A 97 11.64 29.78 -9.66
C THR A 97 11.91 30.94 -10.63
N ARG A 98 11.37 32.11 -10.31
CA ARG A 98 11.70 33.36 -10.99
C ARG A 98 12.94 33.94 -10.32
N THR A 99 14.11 33.79 -10.93
CA THR A 99 15.32 34.48 -10.47
C THR A 99 15.18 35.96 -10.85
N SER A 100 14.92 36.81 -9.86
CA SER A 100 15.04 38.26 -10.01
C SER A 100 16.50 38.65 -9.83
N ASP A 101 17.33 38.35 -10.83
CA ASP A 101 18.63 39.00 -10.97
C ASP A 101 18.53 40.01 -12.12
N SER A 102 18.95 41.24 -11.85
CA SER A 102 18.42 42.45 -12.49
C SER A 102 18.82 42.69 -13.95
N ASP A 103 19.47 41.76 -14.64
CA ASP A 103 19.91 41.97 -16.03
C ASP A 103 19.70 40.77 -16.97
N ILE A 104 18.99 39.71 -16.55
CA ILE A 104 18.68 38.57 -17.45
C ILE A 104 17.27 38.03 -17.16
N HIS A 105 16.31 38.31 -18.06
CA HIS A 105 15.00 37.67 -18.04
C HIS A 105 15.10 36.25 -18.62
N GLN A 106 15.54 35.29 -17.82
CA GLN A 106 15.49 33.87 -18.20
C GLN A 106 14.65 33.10 -17.17
N ALA A 107 13.46 32.67 -17.58
CA ALA A 107 12.69 31.69 -16.81
C ALA A 107 13.34 30.32 -17.03
N GLY A 108 14.11 29.85 -16.06
CA GLY A 108 14.64 28.48 -16.06
C GLY A 108 13.60 27.51 -15.51
N LEU A 109 13.22 26.49 -16.28
CA LEU A 109 12.62 25.28 -15.72
C LEU A 109 13.75 24.42 -15.15
N PHE A 110 13.85 24.32 -13.83
CA PHE A 110 14.78 23.42 -13.17
C PHE A 110 14.06 22.13 -12.79
N TYR A 111 14.53 20.99 -13.31
CA TYR A 111 14.10 19.66 -12.88
C TYR A 111 14.95 19.24 -11.69
N TYR A 112 14.42 19.35 -10.47
CA TYR A 112 14.98 18.66 -9.31
C TYR A 112 14.30 17.30 -9.22
N GLY A 113 14.88 16.29 -9.87
CA GLY A 113 14.44 14.92 -9.78
C GLY A 113 14.87 14.29 -8.46
N GLU A 114 14.07 14.44 -7.40
CA GLU A 114 14.07 13.43 -6.34
C GLU A 114 13.26 12.24 -6.84
N THR A 115 13.92 11.09 -6.99
CA THR A 115 13.25 9.82 -7.29
C THR A 115 12.55 9.34 -6.01
N GLY A 116 11.43 9.96 -5.69
CA GLY A 116 10.61 9.62 -4.53
C GLY A 116 9.52 8.62 -4.89
N TYR A 117 9.26 7.67 -3.99
CA TYR A 117 7.99 6.96 -3.96
C TYR A 117 7.17 7.55 -2.82
N ALA A 118 5.89 7.84 -3.08
CA ALA A 118 4.97 8.35 -2.08
C ALA A 118 3.93 7.28 -1.71
N ALA A 119 3.69 7.13 -0.40
CA ALA A 119 2.71 6.22 0.13
C ALA A 119 1.30 6.71 -0.14
N HIS A 120 0.49 5.82 -0.71
CA HIS A 120 -0.90 6.05 -1.02
C HIS A 120 -1.77 4.91 -0.51
N THR A 121 -3.00 5.26 -0.11
CA THR A 121 -4.05 4.30 0.23
C THR A 121 -5.18 4.42 -0.77
N LEU A 122 -5.42 3.36 -1.54
CA LEU A 122 -6.60 3.24 -2.39
C LEU A 122 -7.66 2.43 -1.65
N THR A 123 -8.84 3.02 -1.49
CA THR A 123 -9.94 2.40 -0.75
C THR A 123 -11.12 2.15 -1.66
N PHE A 124 -11.65 0.93 -1.62
CA PHE A 124 -12.95 0.57 -2.16
C PHE A 124 -13.94 0.42 -1.02
N THR A 125 -14.98 1.25 -1.02
CA THR A 125 -16.04 1.23 0.00
C THR A 125 -17.25 0.50 -0.54
N ILE A 126 -17.59 -0.63 0.08
CA ILE A 126 -18.81 -1.38 -0.19
C ILE A 126 -19.87 -0.92 0.81
N PRO A 127 -20.88 -0.14 0.38
CA PRO A 127 -21.96 0.30 1.26
C PRO A 127 -22.90 -0.85 1.56
N ASP A 128 -23.64 -0.72 2.66
CA ASP A 128 -24.65 -1.68 3.11
C ASP A 128 -24.08 -3.10 3.34
N PHE A 129 -22.75 -3.21 3.51
CA PHE A 129 -22.04 -4.46 3.83
C PHE A 129 -21.28 -4.29 5.14
N LYS A 130 -21.72 -5.02 6.16
CA LYS A 130 -21.21 -4.91 7.53
C LYS A 130 -20.77 -6.27 8.06
N PRO A 131 -19.60 -6.76 7.66
CA PRO A 131 -19.06 -7.99 8.20
C PRO A 131 -18.76 -7.80 9.70
N ASN A 132 -19.12 -8.78 10.52
CA ASN A 132 -18.83 -8.78 11.97
C ASN A 132 -17.51 -9.50 12.28
N ALA A 133 -17.01 -10.30 11.34
CA ALA A 133 -15.70 -10.93 11.40
C ALA A 133 -15.11 -11.04 9.99
N PHE A 134 -13.78 -11.24 9.90
CA PHE A 134 -13.12 -11.44 8.60
C PHE A 134 -13.69 -12.66 7.84
N GLY A 135 -14.25 -13.65 8.53
CA GLY A 135 -14.95 -14.79 7.92
C GLY A 135 -16.14 -14.40 7.04
N ASP A 136 -16.83 -13.29 7.36
CA ASP A 136 -17.99 -12.81 6.60
C ASP A 136 -17.59 -12.28 5.21
N LEU A 137 -16.30 -11.99 5.00
CA LEU A 137 -15.76 -11.58 3.70
C LEU A 137 -15.91 -12.66 2.63
N LEU A 138 -16.13 -13.93 3.01
CA LEU A 138 -16.46 -15.01 2.07
C LEU A 138 -17.71 -14.72 1.22
N SER A 139 -18.64 -13.93 1.74
CA SER A 139 -19.84 -13.51 1.00
C SER A 139 -19.54 -12.62 -0.21
N LEU A 140 -18.32 -12.09 -0.30
CA LEU A 140 -17.83 -11.30 -1.42
C LEU A 140 -17.32 -12.18 -2.58
N ASN A 141 -17.32 -13.50 -2.44
CA ASN A 141 -16.89 -14.40 -3.50
C ASN A 141 -17.70 -14.16 -4.79
N ASN A 142 -16.99 -13.98 -5.90
CA ASN A 142 -17.57 -13.73 -7.22
C ASN A 142 -18.44 -12.45 -7.28
N LYS A 143 -18.17 -11.44 -6.45
CA LYS A 143 -18.87 -10.14 -6.50
C LYS A 143 -18.16 -9.15 -7.40
N LYS A 144 -18.90 -8.64 -8.38
CA LYS A 144 -18.47 -7.58 -9.29
C LYS A 144 -19.26 -6.31 -9.01
N TYR A 145 -18.56 -5.20 -8.95
CA TYR A 145 -19.09 -3.87 -8.71
C TYR A 145 -18.79 -2.97 -9.91
N ASN A 146 -19.82 -2.30 -10.43
CA ASN A 146 -19.68 -1.18 -11.36
C ASN A 146 -19.40 0.08 -10.55
N LEU A 147 -18.21 0.64 -10.68
CA LEU A 147 -17.76 1.75 -9.83
C LEU A 147 -18.46 3.09 -10.13
N LYS A 148 -19.18 3.21 -11.25
CA LYS A 148 -19.96 4.40 -11.59
C LYS A 148 -21.42 4.29 -11.16
N GLU A 149 -22.00 3.11 -11.32
CA GLU A 149 -23.44 2.87 -11.11
C GLU A 149 -23.76 2.39 -9.70
N ASP A 150 -22.88 1.56 -9.12
CA ASP A 150 -23.07 1.11 -7.77
C ASP A 150 -22.73 2.25 -6.80
N LYS A 151 -23.34 2.23 -5.62
CA LYS A 151 -22.99 3.12 -4.51
C LYS A 151 -21.56 2.89 -3.97
N CYS A 152 -20.74 2.09 -4.66
CA CYS A 152 -19.36 1.84 -4.30
C CYS A 152 -18.57 3.15 -4.40
N VAL A 153 -17.90 3.54 -3.31
CA VAL A 153 -17.10 4.77 -3.28
C VAL A 153 -15.64 4.41 -3.36
N VAL A 154 -14.93 5.02 -4.31
CA VAL A 154 -13.47 4.91 -4.43
C VAL A 154 -12.85 6.19 -3.86
N SER A 155 -11.85 6.04 -3.00
CA SER A 155 -11.07 7.17 -2.49
C SER A 155 -9.57 6.87 -2.56
N LEU A 156 -8.78 7.93 -2.67
CA LEU A 156 -7.32 7.85 -2.70
C LEU A 156 -6.77 8.83 -1.66
N MET A 157 -5.91 8.35 -0.77
CA MET A 157 -5.19 9.17 0.20
C MET A 157 -3.70 9.19 -0.12
N ALA A 158 -3.05 10.34 0.02
CA ALA A 158 -1.61 10.53 -0.03
C ALA A 158 -1.13 10.95 1.38
N GLY A 159 -0.62 10.01 2.17
CA GLY A 159 -0.42 10.25 3.60
C GLY A 159 -1.73 10.62 4.31
N SER A 160 -1.79 11.82 4.91
CA SER A 160 -3.01 12.34 5.56
C SER A 160 -3.98 13.03 4.59
N ASP A 161 -3.54 13.32 3.38
CA ASP A 161 -4.29 14.16 2.45
C ASP A 161 -5.25 13.30 1.61
N SER A 162 -6.54 13.61 1.69
CA SER A 162 -7.55 12.98 0.83
C SER A 162 -7.55 13.64 -0.55
N LEU A 163 -7.40 12.82 -1.59
CA LEU A 163 -7.53 13.26 -2.98
C LEU A 163 -8.98 13.05 -3.43
N HIS A 164 -9.57 14.05 -4.09
CA HIS A 164 -10.94 13.94 -4.60
C HIS A 164 -10.95 13.04 -5.84
N VAL A 165 -11.70 11.93 -5.78
CA VAL A 165 -11.83 10.96 -6.88
C VAL A 165 -13.26 11.00 -7.41
N GLU A 166 -13.44 11.42 -8.65
CA GLU A 166 -14.69 11.26 -9.38
C GLU A 166 -14.57 10.11 -10.37
N ILE A 167 -15.28 9.00 -10.13
CA ILE A 167 -15.28 7.87 -11.07
C ILE A 167 -16.02 8.26 -12.35
N LEU A 168 -15.40 7.99 -13.50
CA LEU A 168 -16.00 8.14 -14.83
C LEU A 168 -16.55 6.81 -15.34
N GLU A 169 -15.76 5.74 -15.19
CA GLU A 169 -16.13 4.37 -15.50
C GLU A 169 -15.18 3.40 -14.78
N GLY A 170 -15.62 2.17 -14.56
CA GLY A 170 -14.72 1.13 -14.07
C GLY A 170 -15.42 -0.02 -13.36
N GLU A 171 -14.63 -1.03 -13.04
CA GLU A 171 -15.07 -2.20 -12.29
C GLU A 171 -14.12 -2.55 -11.15
N PHE A 172 -14.69 -3.10 -10.08
CA PHE A 172 -13.98 -3.79 -9.01
C PHE A 172 -14.57 -5.19 -8.88
N TYR A 173 -13.75 -6.22 -9.07
CA TYR A 173 -14.20 -7.60 -9.12
C TYR A 173 -13.41 -8.47 -8.13
N ILE A 174 -14.11 -8.91 -7.08
CA ILE A 174 -13.63 -9.93 -6.14
C ILE A 174 -13.93 -11.29 -6.76
N LYS A 175 -12.94 -11.83 -7.49
CA LYS A 175 -13.04 -13.11 -8.20
C LYS A 175 -13.17 -14.28 -7.24
N LYS A 176 -12.40 -14.24 -6.16
CA LYS A 176 -12.32 -15.33 -5.19
C LYS A 176 -12.28 -14.77 -3.78
N ALA A 177 -13.09 -15.35 -2.90
CA ALA A 177 -12.94 -15.24 -1.45
C ALA A 177 -12.81 -16.66 -0.88
N GLN A 178 -11.75 -16.93 -0.13
CA GLN A 178 -11.46 -18.27 0.38
C GLN A 178 -10.85 -18.25 1.77
N ASN A 179 -11.13 -19.28 2.57
CA ASN A 179 -10.46 -19.45 3.86
C ASN A 179 -9.00 -19.88 3.68
N LEU A 180 -8.15 -19.40 4.58
CA LEU A 180 -6.80 -19.87 4.78
C LEU A 180 -6.68 -20.47 6.18
N TYR A 181 -6.31 -21.75 6.22
CA TYR A 181 -6.08 -22.49 7.45
C TYR A 181 -4.59 -22.73 7.65
N VAL A 182 -4.11 -22.56 8.88
CA VAL A 182 -2.79 -22.99 9.33
C VAL A 182 -3.01 -24.00 10.45
N ASP A 183 -2.50 -25.21 10.30
CA ASP A 183 -2.68 -26.30 11.28
C ASP A 183 -4.16 -26.55 11.66
N ASN A 184 -5.07 -26.49 10.67
CA ASN A 184 -6.53 -26.59 10.81
C ASN A 184 -7.21 -25.45 11.56
N VAL A 185 -6.49 -24.40 11.92
CA VAL A 185 -7.05 -23.19 12.53
C VAL A 185 -7.30 -22.16 11.43
N LEU A 186 -8.52 -21.64 11.34
CA LEU A 186 -8.84 -20.54 10.44
C LEU A 186 -8.01 -19.32 10.84
N THR A 187 -7.13 -18.86 9.97
CA THR A 187 -6.25 -17.72 10.24
C THR A 187 -6.66 -16.49 9.45
N ARG A 188 -7.10 -16.66 8.19
CA ARG A 188 -7.45 -15.54 7.30
C ARG A 188 -8.55 -15.89 6.31
N VAL A 189 -9.20 -14.88 5.75
CA VAL A 189 -9.89 -14.95 4.45
C VAL A 189 -9.05 -14.23 3.40
N VAL A 190 -8.79 -14.91 2.30
CA VAL A 190 -8.08 -14.36 1.14
C VAL A 190 -9.10 -13.84 0.14
N LEU A 191 -8.98 -12.57 -0.23
CA LEU A 191 -9.68 -11.95 -1.35
C LEU A 191 -8.71 -11.77 -2.52
N SER A 192 -9.06 -12.35 -3.66
CA SER A 192 -8.29 -12.23 -4.90
C SER A 192 -9.18 -11.69 -6.01
N GLY A 193 -8.66 -10.78 -6.82
CA GLY A 193 -9.49 -10.11 -7.81
C GLY A 193 -8.75 -9.15 -8.73
N THR A 194 -9.55 -8.40 -9.48
CA THR A 194 -9.06 -7.40 -10.44
C THR A 194 -9.90 -6.14 -10.39
N PHE A 195 -9.33 -5.02 -10.81
CA PHE A 195 -10.03 -3.77 -10.96
C PHE A 195 -9.42 -2.92 -12.06
N SER A 196 -10.21 -2.04 -12.64
CA SER A 196 -9.74 -1.00 -13.56
C SER A 196 -10.77 0.11 -13.62
N PHE A 197 -10.32 1.36 -13.61
CA PHE A 197 -11.21 2.51 -13.69
C PHE A 197 -10.53 3.74 -14.28
N LYS A 198 -11.35 4.65 -14.80
CA LYS A 198 -10.97 6.02 -15.16
C LYS A 198 -11.67 6.98 -14.23
N ALA A 199 -10.98 8.04 -13.86
CA ALA A 199 -11.48 9.02 -12.90
C ALA A 199 -10.96 10.42 -13.22
N LEU A 200 -11.61 11.42 -12.64
CA LEU A 200 -10.99 12.72 -12.39
C LEU A 200 -10.40 12.68 -10.99
N LEU A 201 -9.10 12.96 -10.88
CA LEU A 201 -8.40 13.13 -9.61
C LEU A 201 -8.08 14.61 -9.45
N ASN A 202 -8.75 15.28 -8.51
CA ASN A 202 -8.73 16.75 -8.39
C ASN A 202 -8.98 17.42 -9.76
N ASP A 203 -10.08 17.04 -10.42
CA ASP A 203 -10.52 17.50 -11.75
C ASP A 203 -9.61 17.14 -12.94
N MET A 204 -8.50 16.43 -12.71
CA MET A 204 -7.58 16.00 -13.77
C MET A 204 -7.86 14.55 -14.18
N PRO A 205 -8.04 14.26 -15.48
CA PRO A 205 -8.31 12.90 -15.94
C PRO A 205 -7.11 11.99 -15.70
N THR A 206 -7.39 10.82 -15.11
CA THR A 206 -6.40 9.78 -14.85
C THR A 206 -7.00 8.39 -15.03
N SER A 207 -6.14 7.37 -15.03
CA SER A 207 -6.55 5.98 -15.19
C SER A 207 -5.79 5.06 -14.24
N PHE A 208 -6.51 4.05 -13.76
CA PHE A 208 -6.04 2.96 -12.94
C PHE A 208 -6.31 1.67 -13.71
N LEU A 209 -5.29 1.10 -14.34
CA LEU A 209 -5.43 -0.01 -15.29
C LEU A 209 -4.69 -1.26 -14.84
N ASN A 210 -5.23 -2.41 -15.23
CA ASN A 210 -4.67 -3.74 -14.95
C ASN A 210 -4.49 -4.00 -13.45
N GLY A 211 -5.39 -3.44 -12.64
CA GLY A 211 -5.41 -3.65 -11.20
C GLY A 211 -5.62 -5.12 -10.86
N ARG A 212 -4.73 -5.65 -10.04
CA ARG A 212 -4.81 -7.02 -9.49
C ARG A 212 -4.53 -6.95 -8.00
N PHE A 213 -5.23 -7.79 -7.24
CA PHE A 213 -4.96 -7.96 -5.82
C PHE A 213 -5.12 -9.42 -5.41
N ASP A 214 -4.34 -9.79 -4.41
CA ASP A 214 -4.42 -11.05 -3.68
C ASP A 214 -4.02 -10.78 -2.23
N MET A 215 -5.03 -10.68 -1.35
CA MET A 215 -4.91 -10.12 -0.01
C MET A 215 -5.56 -11.02 1.05
N GLY A 216 -4.82 -11.32 2.11
CA GLY A 216 -5.29 -12.05 3.27
C GLY A 216 -5.71 -11.12 4.39
N TYR A 217 -6.91 -11.33 4.92
CA TYR A 217 -7.47 -10.59 6.04
C TYR A 217 -7.72 -11.53 7.22
N GLY A 218 -7.09 -11.23 8.35
CA GLY A 218 -7.25 -11.92 9.63
C GLY A 218 -7.48 -10.92 10.75
N ASP A 219 -7.31 -11.36 12.00
CA ASP A 219 -7.50 -10.50 13.17
C ASP A 219 -6.54 -9.29 13.21
N GLU A 220 -5.38 -9.38 12.57
CA GLU A 220 -4.36 -8.34 12.59
C GLU A 220 -4.67 -7.12 11.71
N ASN A 221 -5.54 -7.28 10.71
CA ASN A 221 -5.82 -6.25 9.69
C ASN A 221 -7.32 -6.13 9.36
N PHE A 222 -8.19 -6.68 10.19
CA PHE A 222 -9.63 -6.50 10.14
C PHE A 222 -10.10 -5.71 11.37
N PHE A 223 -10.67 -4.53 11.15
CA PHE A 223 -11.03 -3.60 12.21
C PHE A 223 -12.53 -3.30 12.22
N LEU A 224 -13.15 -3.45 13.38
CA LEU A 224 -14.51 -2.97 13.65
C LEU A 224 -14.43 -1.63 14.37
N LEU A 225 -14.70 -0.52 13.66
CA LEU A 225 -14.70 0.81 14.26
C LEU A 225 -16.12 1.19 14.66
N GLN A 226 -16.36 1.20 15.97
CA GLN A 226 -17.59 1.76 16.51
C GLN A 226 -17.54 3.29 16.45
N LYS A 227 -18.66 3.91 16.10
CA LYS A 227 -18.81 5.36 16.22
C LYS A 227 -18.63 5.69 17.71
N LYS A 228 -17.62 6.48 18.08
CA LYS A 228 -17.58 7.09 19.41
C LYS A 228 -18.85 7.92 19.54
N THR A 229 -19.79 7.47 20.36
CA THR A 229 -20.92 8.29 20.78
C THR A 229 -20.32 9.51 21.49
N PRO A 230 -20.64 10.74 21.07
CA PRO A 230 -20.15 11.95 21.73
C PRO A 230 -20.61 12.02 23.19
#